data_AF-G4ZN31-F1
#
_entry.id   AF-G4ZN31-F1
#
_cell.length_a   1.000
_cell.length_b   1.000
_cell.length_c   1.000
_cell.angle_alpha   90.00
_cell.angle_beta   90.00
_cell.angle_gamma   90.00
#
_symmetry.space_group_name_H-M   'P 1'
#
loop_
_entity.id
_entity.type
_entity.pdbx_description
1 polymer ?
#
loop_
_entity_poly.entity_id
_entity_poly.type
_entity_poly.pdbx_seq_one_letter_code
_entity_poly.pdbx_strand_id
1 'polypeptide(L)' 'IDAWYSEVYKYDFSSDGPSPNTKHFTQLCWRDTTQYGIGYAYDPDPRIAVVVMNFNPPGNIVGGYKANVLPPR' A
#
# COMPACT_ATOMS: atom_id res chain seq x y z
N ILE A 1 7.63 -1.21 6.23
CA ILE A 1 6.84 -1.93 5.19
C ILE A 1 5.79 -2.81 5.85
N ASP A 2 6.16 -3.66 6.80
CA ASP A 2 5.24 -4.54 7.53
C ASP A 2 4.04 -3.80 8.14
N ALA A 3 4.26 -2.60 8.69
CA ALA A 3 3.18 -1.75 9.20
C ALA A 3 2.13 -1.41 8.12
N TRP A 4 2.55 -1.10 6.90
CA TRP A 4 1.65 -0.86 5.77
C TRP A 4 0.96 -2.13 5.30
N TYR A 5 1.66 -3.27 5.26
CA TYR A 5 1.04 -4.55 4.87
C TYR A 5 0.03 -5.04 5.92
N SER A 6 0.26 -4.76 7.21
CA SER A 6 -0.63 -5.15 8.30
C SER A 6 -2.05 -4.55 8.19
N GLU A 7 -2.24 -3.54 7.35
CA GLU A 7 -3.57 -3.04 7.03
C GLU A 7 -4.46 -4.08 6.34
N VAL A 8 -3.89 -5.19 5.84
CA VAL A 8 -4.66 -6.35 5.34
C VAL A 8 -5.73 -6.83 6.33
N TYR A 9 -5.44 -6.77 7.64
CA TYR A 9 -6.39 -7.18 8.68
C TYR A 9 -7.60 -6.24 8.82
N LYS A 10 -7.53 -5.06 8.21
CA LYS A 10 -8.60 -4.05 8.18
C LYS A 10 -9.26 -3.96 6.80
N TYR A 11 -8.75 -4.69 5.80
CA TYR A 11 -9.25 -4.64 4.44
C TYR A 11 -10.37 -5.65 4.24
N ASP A 12 -11.51 -5.17 3.75
CA ASP A 12 -12.63 -6.01 3.37
C ASP A 12 -12.56 -6.33 1.87
N PHE A 13 -12.13 -7.56 1.54
CA PHE A 13 -12.03 -8.03 0.15
C PHE A 13 -13.38 -8.15 -0.57
N SER A 14 -14.50 -8.09 0.15
CA SER A 14 -15.84 -8.08 -0.45
C SER A 14 -16.31 -6.68 -0.88
N SER A 15 -15.65 -5.64 -0.36
CA SER A 15 -15.98 -4.24 -0.65
C SER A 15 -15.50 -3.79 -2.06
N ASP A 16 -16.07 -2.69 -2.55
CA ASP A 16 -15.71 -2.10 -3.85
C ASP A 16 -14.47 -1.18 -3.81
N GLY A 17 -13.84 -1.03 -2.64
CA GLY A 17 -12.68 -0.15 -2.50
C GLY A 17 -12.11 -0.11 -1.07
N PRO A 18 -11.05 0.68 -0.84
CA PRO A 18 -10.32 0.68 0.41
C PRO A 18 -11.01 1.58 1.42
N SER A 19 -10.81 1.28 2.69
CA SER A 19 -11.01 2.25 3.77
C SER A 19 -9.78 3.17 3.90
N PRO A 20 -9.90 4.35 4.56
CA PRO A 20 -8.77 5.26 4.76
C PRO A 20 -7.51 4.61 5.34
N ASN A 21 -7.68 3.58 6.18
CA ASN A 21 -6.59 2.88 6.87
C ASN A 21 -6.13 1.60 6.15
N THR A 22 -6.42 1.48 4.85
CA THR A 22 -6.03 0.29 4.04
C THR A 22 -5.33 0.64 2.74
N LYS A 23 -5.16 1.95 2.47
CA LYS A 23 -4.60 2.44 1.21
C LYS A 23 -3.12 2.09 1.01
N HIS A 24 -2.36 1.91 2.09
CA HIS A 24 -0.96 1.50 1.95
C HIS A 24 -0.89 0.03 1.56
N PHE A 25 -1.66 -0.83 2.22
CA PHE A 25 -1.76 -2.24 1.84
C PHE A 25 -2.19 -2.41 0.39
N THR A 26 -3.28 -1.76 -0.03
CA THR A 26 -3.81 -1.91 -1.40
C THR A 26 -2.81 -1.44 -2.46
N GLN A 27 -1.96 -0.46 -2.16
CA GLN A 27 -0.89 -0.05 -3.06
C GLN A 27 0.25 -1.08 -3.11
N LEU A 28 0.62 -1.69 -1.97
CA LEU A 28 1.70 -2.68 -1.90
C LEU A 28 1.38 -3.95 -2.69
N CYS A 29 0.11 -4.36 -2.72
CA CYS A 29 -0.33 -5.58 -3.40
C CYS A 29 -1.04 -5.34 -4.73
N TRP A 30 -1.00 -4.10 -5.26
CA TRP A 30 -1.66 -3.74 -6.51
C TRP A 30 -1.09 -4.52 -7.70
N ARG A 31 -1.84 -5.51 -8.20
CA ARG A 31 -1.39 -6.44 -9.25
C ARG A 31 -0.75 -5.77 -10.47
N ASP A 32 -1.33 -4.68 -10.95
CA ASP A 32 -0.87 -4.02 -12.18
C ASP A 32 0.34 -3.09 -11.94
N THR A 33 0.75 -2.86 -10.69
CA THR A 33 1.99 -2.14 -10.34
C THR A 33 3.18 -3.08 -10.55
N THR A 34 4.13 -2.68 -11.39
CA THR A 34 5.27 -3.55 -11.78
C THR A 34 6.62 -3.03 -11.32
N GLN A 35 6.68 -1.76 -10.94
CA GLN A 35 7.89 -1.10 -10.49
C GLN A 35 7.60 -0.33 -9.21
N TYR A 36 8.57 -0.33 -8.31
CA TYR A 36 8.54 0.54 -7.14
C TYR A 36 9.94 1.09 -6.86
N GLY A 37 9.98 2.27 -6.24
CA GLY A 37 11.18 2.86 -5.69
C GLY A 37 10.94 3.19 -4.22
N ILE A 38 11.94 2.96 -3.37
CA ILE A 38 11.89 3.29 -1.95
C ILE A 38 13.00 4.28 -1.63
N GLY A 39 12.65 5.33 -0.91
CA GLY A 39 13.58 6.29 -0.33
C GLY A 39 13.31 6.44 1.16
N TYR A 40 14.35 6.70 1.93
CA TYR A 40 14.20 7.03 3.33
C TYR A 40 15.15 8.15 3.75
N ALA A 41 14.72 8.91 4.75
CA ALA A 41 15.55 9.86 5.47
C ALA A 41 15.42 9.54 6.96
N TYR A 42 16.54 9.62 7.69
CA TYR A 42 16.56 9.37 9.13
C TYR A 42 17.11 10.60 9.85
N ASP A 43 16.34 11.09 10.81
CA ASP A 43 16.74 12.11 11.75
C ASP A 43 17.15 11.43 13.07
N PRO A 44 18.42 11.49 13.50
CA PRO A 44 18.87 10.87 14.74
C PRO A 44 18.32 11.54 16.01
N ASP A 45 17.79 12.77 15.92
CA ASP A 45 17.21 13.51 17.04
C ASP A 45 16.09 14.43 16.52
N PRO A 46 14.82 13.96 16.48
CA PRO A 46 14.17 13.16 17.52
C PRO A 46 13.99 11.66 17.20
N ARG A 47 14.90 11.02 16.45
CA ARG A 47 14.84 9.59 16.05
C ARG A 47 13.66 9.25 15.14
N ILE A 48 13.43 10.06 14.11
CA ILE A 48 12.36 9.85 13.15
C ILE A 48 12.93 9.29 11.85
N ALA A 49 12.33 8.21 11.34
CA ALA A 49 12.55 7.75 9.99
C ALA A 49 11.35 8.13 9.12
N VAL A 50 11.59 8.86 8.03
CA VAL A 50 10.60 9.10 6.98
C VAL A 50 10.90 8.13 5.84
N VAL A 51 9.93 7.28 5.52
CA VAL A 51 10.02 6.30 4.43
C VAL A 51 8.97 6.64 3.39
N VAL A 52 9.39 6.74 2.14
CA VAL A 52 8.52 7.03 0.99
C VAL A 52 8.68 5.92 -0.04
N MET A 53 7.57 5.48 -0.62
CA MET A 53 7.58 4.59 -1.77
C MET A 53 6.82 5.21 -2.93
N ASN A 54 7.40 5.10 -4.12
CA ASN A 54 6.76 5.44 -5.38
C ASN A 54 6.48 4.16 -6.16
N PHE A 55 5.37 4.13 -6.88
CA PHE A 55 4.87 2.95 -7.59
C PHE A 55 4.54 3.31 -9.04
N ASN A 56 4.86 2.41 -9.97
CA ASN A 56 4.57 2.58 -11.39
C ASN A 56 4.15 1.25 -12.04
N PRO A 57 3.03 1.20 -12.79
CA PRO A 57 1.90 2.15 -12.79
C PRO A 57 1.36 2.44 -11.38
N PRO A 58 0.67 3.58 -11.15
CA PRO A 58 0.10 3.88 -9.84
C PRO A 58 -1.03 2.91 -9.47
N GLY A 59 -1.12 2.55 -8.20
CA GLY A 59 -2.23 1.78 -7.66
C GLY A 59 -3.34 2.67 -7.11
N ASN A 60 -4.25 2.08 -6.35
CA ASN A 60 -5.37 2.77 -5.69
C ASN A 60 -6.28 3.57 -6.64
N ILE A 61 -6.36 3.15 -7.90
CA ILE A 61 -7.26 3.75 -8.89
C ILE A 61 -8.70 3.33 -8.58
N VAL A 62 -9.60 4.30 -8.48
CA VAL A 62 -11.03 4.07 -8.21
C VAL A 62 -11.61 3.10 -9.26
N GLY A 63 -12.32 2.07 -8.79
CA GLY A 63 -12.87 1.01 -9.64
C GLY A 63 -11.90 -0.14 -9.97
N GLY A 64 -10.62 -0.03 -9.63
CA GLY A 64 -9.60 -1.05 -9.94
C GLY A 64 -9.36 -2.12 -8.86
N TYR A 65 -9.95 -1.98 -7.67
CA TYR A 65 -9.56 -2.76 -6.48
C TYR A 65 -9.80 -4.26 -6.59
N LYS A 66 -10.99 -4.70 -7.06
CA LYS A 66 -11.29 -6.14 -7.19
C LYS A 66 -10.36 -6.88 -8.15
N ALA A 67 -9.86 -6.18 -9.17
CA ALA A 67 -8.91 -6.76 -10.13
C ALA A 67 -7.47 -6.77 -9.60
N ASN A 68 -7.14 -5.84 -8.69
CA ASN A 68 -5.76 -5.57 -8.30
C ASN A 68 -5.39 -6.00 -6.88
N VAL A 69 -6.34 -6.11 -5.96
CA VAL A 69 -6.12 -6.45 -4.55
C VAL A 69 -6.79 -7.79 -4.27
N LEU A 70 -6.01 -8.86 -4.39
CA LEU A 70 -6.50 -10.23 -4.29
C LEU A 70 -6.38 -10.76 -2.86
N PRO A 71 -7.29 -11.66 -2.42
CA PRO A 71 -7.17 -12.33 -1.13
C PRO A 71 -5.82 -13.05 -0.99
N PRO A 72 -5.23 -13.07 0.23
CA PRO A 72 -4.04 -13.86 0.50
C PRO A 72 -4.31 -15.35 0.27
N ARG A 73 -3.25 -16.09 -0.08
CA ARG A 73 -3.29 -17.55 -0.24
C ARG A 73 -3.25 -18.27 1.09
#